data_AF-A0A2H5V1E1-F1
#
_entry.id   AF-A0A2H5V1E1-F1
#
_cell.length_a   1.000
_cell.length_b   1.000
_cell.length_c   1.000
_cell.angle_alpha   90.00
_cell.angle_beta   90.00
_cell.angle_gamma   90.00
#
_symmetry.space_group_name_H-M   'P 1'
#
loop_
_entity.id
_entity.type
_entity.pdbx_description
1 polymer ?
#
loop_
_entity_poly.entity_id
_entity_poly.type
_entity_poly.pdbx_seq_one_letter_code
_entity_poly.pdbx_strand_id
1 'polypeptide(L)'
;MKKNLLEKVGLTLSFIGLALVFQPFSSQLLYYGFILLGVGGFTYVYSTYLPNNPGGDVGPKTMIRWLVTLVGVVVFFVMLSIYLVPLLVV
;
A
#
# COMPACT_ATOMS: atom_id res chain seq x y z
N MET A 1 -13.59 -14.61 8.55
CA MET A 1 -13.45 -14.18 7.14
C MET A 1 -12.02 -14.49 6.70
N LYS A 2 -11.80 -15.25 5.61
CA LYS A 2 -10.46 -15.78 5.28
C LYS A 2 -9.50 -14.61 5.01
N LYS A 3 -8.47 -14.44 5.84
CA LYS A 3 -7.40 -13.43 5.71
C LYS A 3 -6.83 -13.33 4.28
N ASN A 4 -6.78 -14.48 3.61
CA ASN A 4 -6.37 -14.64 2.22
C ASN A 4 -7.23 -13.86 1.20
N LEU A 5 -8.52 -13.63 1.50
CA LEU A 5 -9.41 -12.80 0.68
C LEU A 5 -9.06 -11.31 0.83
N LEU A 6 -8.81 -10.86 2.07
CA LEU A 6 -8.43 -9.48 2.37
C LEU A 6 -7.06 -9.12 1.76
N GLU A 7 -6.08 -10.02 1.87
CA GLU A 7 -4.77 -9.86 1.19
C GLU A 7 -4.94 -9.76 -0.32
N LYS A 8 -5.71 -10.68 -0.94
CA LYS A 8 -5.96 -10.63 -2.38
C LYS A 8 -6.64 -9.33 -2.80
N VAL A 9 -7.64 -8.86 -2.07
CA VAL A 9 -8.34 -7.61 -2.37
C VAL A 9 -7.41 -6.41 -2.21
N GLY A 10 -6.63 -6.33 -1.13
CA GLY A 10 -5.65 -5.25 -0.92
C GLY A 10 -4.57 -5.22 -2.00
N LEU A 11 -4.06 -6.39 -2.38
CA LEU A 11 -3.06 -6.52 -3.45
C LEU A 11 -3.66 -6.11 -4.80
N THR A 12 -4.89 -6.53 -5.10
CA THR A 12 -5.60 -6.17 -6.34
C THR A 12 -5.86 -4.66 -6.42
N LEU A 13 -6.31 -4.05 -5.33
CA LEU A 13 -6.47 -2.59 -5.21
C LEU A 13 -5.16 -1.85 -5.43
N SER A 14 -4.05 -2.38 -4.91
CA SER A 14 -2.71 -1.82 -5.10
C SER A 14 -2.31 -1.83 -6.56
N PHE A 15 -2.51 -2.94 -7.27
CA PHE A 15 -2.21 -3.05 -8.70
C PHE A 15 -3.11 -2.17 -9.56
N ILE A 16 -4.39 -2.05 -9.23
CA ILE A 16 -5.32 -1.13 -9.92
C ILE A 16 -4.85 0.31 -9.72
N GLY A 17 -4.54 0.71 -8.48
CA GLY A 17 -4.02 2.05 -8.21
C GLY A 17 -2.70 2.32 -8.91
N LEU A 18 -1.81 1.32 -9.00
CA LEU A 18 -0.53 1.43 -9.71
C LEU A 18 -0.75 1.62 -11.22
N ALA A 19 -1.66 0.85 -11.82
CA ALA A 19 -2.03 1.01 -13.23
C ALA A 19 -2.61 2.40 -13.53
N LEU A 20 -3.41 2.94 -12.61
CA LEU A 20 -3.97 4.30 -12.73
C LEU A 20 -2.91 5.39 -12.58
N VAL A 21 -1.89 5.18 -11.74
CA VAL A 21 -0.77 6.12 -11.58
C VAL A 21 0.14 6.15 -12.81
N PHE A 22 0.38 5.02 -13.47
CA PHE A 22 1.27 4.95 -14.63
C PHE A 22 0.58 5.24 -15.98
N GLN A 23 -0.73 5.56 -15.97
CA GLN A 23 -1.44 5.92 -17.18
C GLN A 23 -1.40 7.44 -17.44
N PRO A 24 -1.30 7.87 -18.72
CA PRO A 24 -1.18 9.28 -19.11
C PRO A 24 -2.52 10.05 -19.06
N PHE A 25 -3.48 9.62 -18.25
CA PHE A 25 -4.84 10.12 -18.32
C PHE A 25 -5.15 10.95 -17.08
N SER A 26 -5.11 12.27 -17.20
CA SER A 26 -5.62 13.28 -16.24
C SER A 26 -5.10 13.25 -14.79
N SER A 27 -4.95 14.45 -14.22
CA SER A 27 -4.58 14.67 -12.81
C SER A 27 -5.56 14.03 -11.81
N GLN A 28 -6.82 13.83 -12.21
CA GLN A 28 -7.85 13.21 -11.37
C GLN A 28 -7.63 11.70 -11.20
N LEU A 29 -7.30 10.97 -12.26
CA LEU A 29 -7.02 9.53 -12.18
C LEU A 29 -5.71 9.25 -11.47
N LEU A 30 -4.72 10.13 -11.59
CA LEU A 30 -3.48 10.06 -10.82
C LEU A 30 -3.77 10.18 -9.31
N TYR A 31 -4.63 11.13 -8.91
CA TYR A 31 -5.08 11.28 -7.53
C TYR A 31 -5.82 10.03 -7.02
N TYR A 32 -6.81 9.52 -7.77
CA TYR A 32 -7.54 8.31 -7.38
C TYR A 32 -6.66 7.06 -7.39
N GLY A 33 -5.69 6.98 -8.30
CA GLY A 33 -4.68 5.93 -8.37
C GLY A 33 -3.84 5.89 -7.10
N PHE A 34 -3.36 7.05 -6.62
CA PHE A 34 -2.64 7.14 -5.34
C PHE A 34 -3.50 6.73 -4.15
N ILE A 35 -4.79 7.10 -4.12
CA ILE A 35 -5.71 6.68 -3.05
C ILE A 35 -5.88 5.16 -3.05
N LEU A 36 -6.20 4.57 -4.21
CA LEU A 36 -6.42 3.12 -4.33
C LEU A 36 -5.17 2.33 -3.99
N LEU A 37 -4.01 2.84 -4.39
CA LEU A 37 -2.72 2.25 -4.13
C LEU A 37 -2.33 2.37 -2.64
N GLY A 38 -2.61 3.51 -2.01
CA GLY A 38 -2.39 3.69 -0.57
C GLY A 38 -3.31 2.81 0.27
N VAL A 39 -4.61 2.79 -0.02
CA VAL A 39 -5.60 1.97 0.70
C VAL A 39 -5.33 0.48 0.47
N GLY A 40 -5.07 0.07 -0.77
CA GLY A 40 -4.73 -1.31 -1.12
C GLY A 40 -3.44 -1.77 -0.46
N GLY A 41 -2.39 -0.94 -0.57
CA GLY A 41 -1.07 -1.24 -0.02
C GLY A 41 -1.10 -1.33 1.50
N PHE A 42 -1.78 -0.39 2.16
CA PHE A 42 -1.99 -0.41 3.60
C PHE A 42 -2.79 -1.65 4.03
N THR A 43 -3.89 -1.97 3.34
CA THR A 43 -4.71 -3.15 3.67
C THR A 43 -3.94 -4.46 3.49
N TYR A 44 -3.15 -4.56 2.43
CA TYR A 44 -2.28 -5.72 2.21
C TYR A 44 -1.22 -5.83 3.31
N VAL A 45 -0.45 -4.78 3.57
CA VAL A 45 0.58 -4.77 4.63
C VAL A 45 -0.06 -5.07 5.98
N TYR A 46 -1.14 -4.37 6.35
CA TYR A 46 -1.85 -4.60 7.61
C TYR A 46 -2.36 -6.03 7.74
N SER A 47 -2.92 -6.62 6.68
CA SER A 47 -3.41 -8.00 6.74
C SER A 47 -2.26 -9.00 6.79
N THR A 48 -1.25 -8.92 5.92
CA THR A 48 -0.08 -9.82 5.92
C THR A 48 0.66 -9.78 7.26
N TYR A 49 0.88 -8.57 7.76
CA TYR A 49 1.49 -8.28 9.03
C TYR A 49 0.41 -7.99 10.09
N LEU A 50 -0.60 -8.85 10.23
CA LEU A 50 -1.33 -8.99 11.50
C LEU A 50 -1.14 -10.42 11.98
N PRO A 51 -0.85 -10.71 13.25
CA PRO A 51 -0.58 -12.07 13.67
C PRO A 51 -1.89 -12.86 13.56
N ASN A 52 -1.83 -14.08 13.07
CA ASN A 52 -3.02 -14.96 13.02
C ASN A 52 -3.51 -15.36 14.42
N ASN A 53 -2.74 -15.04 15.47
CA ASN A 53 -3.05 -15.39 16.84
C ASN A 53 -2.90 -14.15 17.75
N PRO A 54 -4.00 -13.55 18.24
CA PRO A 54 -3.96 -12.36 19.09
C PRO A 54 -3.27 -12.58 20.46
N GLY A 55 -3.00 -13.84 20.85
CA GLY A 55 -2.41 -14.21 22.13
C GLY A 55 -1.01 -14.81 22.07
N GLY A 56 -0.36 -14.83 20.90
CA GLY A 56 1.04 -15.26 20.78
C GLY A 56 1.94 -14.06 20.97
N ASP A 57 2.78 -14.06 22.00
CA ASP A 57 3.70 -12.99 22.37
C ASP A 57 4.39 -12.38 21.14
N VAL A 58 3.89 -11.22 20.68
CA VAL A 58 4.44 -10.53 19.51
C VAL A 58 5.65 -9.76 20.01
N GLY A 59 6.79 -10.44 20.09
CA GLY A 59 8.03 -9.85 20.60
C GLY A 59 8.34 -8.51 19.89
N PRO A 60 8.96 -7.54 20.60
CA PRO A 60 9.16 -6.17 20.12
C PRO A 60 9.91 -6.09 18.79
N LYS A 61 10.80 -7.06 18.52
CA LYS A 61 11.50 -7.20 17.23
C LYS A 61 10.56 -7.38 16.04
N THR A 62 9.49 -8.16 16.21
CA THR A 62 8.49 -8.39 15.17
C THR A 62 7.67 -7.12 14.94
N MET A 63 7.26 -6.45 16.01
CA MET A 63 6.52 -5.20 15.94
C MET A 63 7.33 -4.08 15.26
N ILE A 64 8.62 -3.94 15.59
CA ILE A 64 9.53 -2.97 14.95
C ILE A 64 9.67 -3.29 13.46
N ARG A 65 9.87 -4.55 13.08
CA ARG A 65 9.99 -4.93 11.67
C ARG A 65 8.74 -4.55 10.89
N TRP A 66 7.56 -4.67 11.50
CA TRP A 66 6.29 -4.33 10.86
C TRP A 66 6.11 -2.84 10.69
N LEU A 67 6.43 -2.07 11.74
CA LEU A 67 6.48 -0.61 11.69
C LEU A 67 7.43 -0.12 10.59
N VAL A 68 8.64 -0.69 10.51
CA VAL A 68 9.63 -0.34 9.48
C VAL A 68 9.10 -0.67 8.09
N THR A 69 8.49 -1.84 7.88
CA THR A 69 7.91 -2.18 6.58
C THR A 69 6.78 -1.23 6.20
N LEU A 70 5.89 -0.91 7.14
CA LEU A 70 4.73 -0.04 6.89
C LEU A 70 5.19 1.39 6.56
N VAL A 71 6.10 1.93 7.36
CA VAL A 71 6.71 3.25 7.10
C VAL A 71 7.48 3.24 5.77
N GLY A 72 8.24 2.19 5.48
CA GLY A 72 9.01 2.07 4.23
C GLY A 72 8.12 2.07 3.00
N VAL A 73 7.00 1.35 3.03
CA VAL A 73 6.02 1.33 1.93
C VAL A 73 5.39 2.72 1.73
N VAL A 74 5.00 3.39 2.81
CA VAL A 74 4.44 4.76 2.73
C VAL A 74 5.47 5.74 2.14
N VAL A 75 6.71 5.73 2.65
CA VAL A 75 7.78 6.60 2.17
C VAL A 75 8.11 6.32 0.71
N PHE A 76 8.15 5.05 0.29
CA PHE A 76 8.37 4.66 -1.10
C PHE A 76 7.31 5.28 -2.02
N PHE A 77 6.03 5.15 -1.67
CA PHE A 77 4.96 5.72 -2.51
C PHE A 77 4.94 7.25 -2.51
N VAL A 78 5.27 7.90 -1.40
CA VAL A 78 5.43 9.36 -1.36
C VAL A 78 6.57 9.81 -2.28
N MET A 79 7.75 9.18 -2.19
CA MET A 79 8.89 9.51 -3.05
C MET A 79 8.59 9.24 -4.53
N LEU A 80 7.94 8.12 -4.82
CA LEU A 80 7.48 7.77 -6.17
C LEU A 80 6.50 8.84 -6.71
N SER A 81 5.58 9.31 -5.87
CA SER A 81 4.66 10.41 -6.21
C SER A 81 5.39 11.69 -6.55
N ILE A 82 6.31 12.13 -5.68
CA ILE A 82 7.09 13.36 -5.88
C ILE A 82 7.88 13.29 -7.19
N TYR A 83 8.45 12.13 -7.51
CA TYR A 83 9.21 11.94 -8.75
C TYR A 83 8.32 11.87 -10.00
N LEU A 84 7.16 11.23 -9.92
CA LEU A 84 6.26 11.03 -11.06
C LEU A 84 5.38 12.24 -11.37
N VAL A 85 4.97 13.04 -10.37
CA VAL A 85 4.13 14.23 -10.57
C VAL A 85 4.67 15.18 -11.65
N PRO A 86 5.95 15.60 -11.65
CA PRO A 86 6.46 16.49 -12.70
C PRO A 86 6.59 15.83 -14.09
N LEU A 87 6.55 14.50 -14.19
CA LEU A 87 6.55 13.77 -15.46
C LEU A 87 5.13 13.55 -16.01
N LEU A 88 4.14 13.48 -15.13
CA LEU A 88 2.76 13.08 -15.47
C LEU A 88 1.77 14.24 -15.45
N VAL A 89 2.09 15.34 -14.77
CA VAL A 89 1.28 16.56 -14.69
C VAL A 89 1.99 17.65 -15.48
N VAL A 90 1.55 17.86 -16.73
CA VAL A 90 1.91 18.99 -17.60
C VAL A 90 0.72 19.94 -17.68
#